data_AF-A0A1J9UP54-F1
#
_entry.id   AF-A0A1J9UP54-F1
#
_cell.length_a   1.000
_cell.length_b   1.000
_cell.length_c   1.000
_cell.angle_alpha   90.00
_cell.angle_beta   90.00
_cell.angle_gamma   90.00
#
_symmetry.space_group_name_H-M   'P 1'
#
loop_
_entity.id
_entity.type
_entity.pdbx_description
1 polymer ?
#
loop_
_entity_poly.entity_id
_entity_poly.type
_entity_poly.pdbx_seq_one_letter_code
_entity_poly.pdbx_strand_id
1 'polypeptide(L)'
;MTTLLNQAKEMLTTDEKILFYAACSLDIFIYRSVARPGLLILTNKRLFFYGPDLSRNPIFEEYSFAKISNLKEQKRLFSNQIVFMYDDEWKRIKHIQTNDVSGVVQQIKKQLPK
;
A
#
# COMPACT_ATOMS: atom_id res chain seq x y z
N MET A 1 11.38 0.11 -11.81
CA MET A 1 9.98 0.55 -11.53
C MET A 1 8.99 0.02 -12.56
N THR A 2 9.26 0.14 -13.87
CA THR A 2 8.36 -0.31 -14.94
C THR A 2 8.04 -1.81 -14.89
N THR A 3 9.02 -2.68 -14.61
CA THR A 3 8.79 -4.13 -14.52
C THR A 3 7.88 -4.52 -13.35
N LEU A 4 8.08 -3.93 -12.17
CA LEU A 4 7.29 -4.26 -10.97
C LEU A 4 5.83 -3.80 -11.10
N LEU A 5 5.60 -2.62 -11.70
CA LEU A 5 4.25 -2.14 -11.97
C LEU A 5 3.55 -3.03 -13.01
N ASN A 6 4.26 -3.51 -14.03
CA ASN A 6 3.69 -4.43 -15.02
C ASN A 6 3.26 -5.75 -14.38
N GLN A 7 4.09 -6.33 -13.52
CA GLN A 7 3.72 -7.51 -12.74
C GLN A 7 2.51 -7.25 -11.83
N ALA A 8 2.48 -6.09 -11.16
CA ALA A 8 1.34 -5.73 -10.33
C ALA A 8 0.04 -5.54 -11.12
N LYS A 9 0.12 -5.10 -12.39
CA LYS A 9 -1.03 -5.00 -13.29
C LYS A 9 -1.62 -6.36 -13.65
N GLU A 10 -0.83 -7.42 -13.66
CA GLU A 10 -1.33 -8.79 -13.87
C GLU A 10 -2.24 -9.26 -12.73
N MET A 11 -2.18 -8.60 -11.56
CA MET A 11 -3.05 -8.90 -10.41
C MET A 11 -4.43 -8.24 -10.52
N LEU A 12 -4.64 -7.33 -11.48
CA LEU A 12 -5.90 -6.59 -11.63
C LEU A 12 -7.01 -7.46 -12.22
N THR A 13 -8.24 -7.27 -11.75
CA THR A 13 -9.42 -7.87 -12.38
C THR A 13 -9.84 -7.08 -13.64
N THR A 14 -10.63 -7.69 -14.52
CA THR A 14 -11.01 -7.16 -15.86
C THR A 14 -11.55 -5.71 -15.86
N ASP A 15 -12.19 -5.26 -14.77
CA ASP A 15 -12.74 -3.89 -14.62
C ASP A 15 -12.06 -3.05 -13.52
N GLU A 16 -10.86 -3.46 -13.11
CA GLU A 16 -10.10 -2.77 -12.08
C GLU A 16 -9.11 -1.77 -12.69
N LYS A 17 -9.18 -0.52 -12.25
CA LYS A 17 -8.37 0.60 -12.73
C LYS A 17 -7.49 1.11 -11.61
N ILE A 18 -6.20 1.23 -11.89
CA ILE A 18 -5.25 1.90 -10.99
C ILE A 18 -5.59 3.40 -10.96
N LEU A 19 -5.86 3.91 -9.76
CA LEU A 19 -6.07 5.33 -9.49
C LEU A 19 -4.76 6.01 -9.08
N PHE A 20 -3.93 5.28 -8.34
CA PHE A 20 -2.65 5.78 -7.83
C PHE A 20 -1.69 4.62 -7.54
N TYR A 21 -0.39 4.88 -7.66
CA TYR A 21 0.64 3.99 -7.14
C TYR A 21 1.85 4.77 -6.66
N ALA A 22 2.55 4.24 -5.65
CA ALA A 22 3.85 4.76 -5.22
C ALA A 22 4.78 3.64 -4.76
N ALA A 23 6.08 3.82 -5.04
CA ALA A 23 7.10 2.98 -4.44
C ALA A 23 7.20 3.27 -2.94
N CYS A 24 7.28 2.22 -2.14
CA CYS A 24 7.29 2.31 -0.68
C CYS A 24 7.88 1.05 -0.06
N SER A 25 7.74 0.90 1.26
CA SER A 25 8.02 -0.34 1.98
C SER A 25 6.89 -0.68 2.93
N LEU A 26 6.50 -1.95 2.98
CA LEU A 26 5.52 -2.50 3.92
C LEU A 26 6.23 -3.07 5.14
N ASP A 27 5.80 -2.67 6.34
CA ASP A 27 6.25 -3.24 7.61
C ASP A 27 5.54 -4.57 7.85
N ILE A 28 6.28 -5.68 7.88
CA ILE A 28 5.69 -7.03 8.10
C ILE A 28 5.91 -7.48 9.55
N PHE A 29 4.84 -7.96 10.20
CA PHE A 29 4.82 -8.24 11.64
C PHE A 29 5.77 -9.36 12.08
N ILE A 30 5.99 -10.37 11.23
CA ILE A 30 6.69 -11.62 11.60
C ILE A 30 8.13 -11.37 12.07
N TYR A 31 8.78 -10.29 11.61
CA TYR A 31 10.18 -10.00 11.97
C TYR A 31 10.47 -8.62 12.54
N ARG A 32 9.44 -7.80 12.87
CA ARG A 32 9.50 -6.46 13.56
C ARG A 32 10.55 -5.42 13.10
N SER A 33 11.42 -5.74 12.15
CA SER A 33 12.61 -4.97 11.78
C SER A 33 12.89 -5.00 10.27
N VAL A 34 12.12 -5.75 9.48
CA VAL A 34 12.35 -5.87 8.04
C VAL A 34 11.17 -5.29 7.27
N ALA A 35 11.32 -4.05 6.82
CA ALA A 35 10.41 -3.45 5.86
C ALA A 35 10.68 -4.03 4.46
N ARG A 36 9.63 -4.47 3.77
CA ARG A 36 9.75 -5.08 2.44
C ARG A 36 9.49 -4.01 1.38
N PRO A 37 10.43 -3.77 0.44
CA PRO A 37 10.22 -2.78 -0.63
C PRO A 37 9.12 -3.26 -1.58
N GLY A 38 8.40 -2.33 -2.20
CA GLY A 38 7.35 -2.65 -3.17
C GLY A 38 6.57 -1.44 -3.64
N LEU A 39 5.39 -1.69 -4.17
CA LEU A 39 4.43 -0.67 -4.60
C LEU A 39 3.18 -0.74 -3.72
N LEU A 40 2.75 0.40 -3.20
CA LEU A 40 1.38 0.58 -2.74
C LEU A 40 0.54 1.03 -3.93
N ILE A 41 -0.53 0.29 -4.23
CA ILE A 41 -1.38 0.51 -5.41
C ILE A 41 -2.81 0.69 -4.94
N LEU A 42 -3.39 1.84 -5.27
CA LEU A 42 -4.80 2.14 -5.06
C LEU A 42 -5.55 1.93 -6.37
N THR A 43 -6.60 1.12 -6.33
CA THR A 43 -7.53 0.94 -7.45
C THR A 43 -8.90 1.47 -7.11
N ASN A 44 -9.82 1.42 -8.08
CA ASN A 44 -11.24 1.68 -7.83
C ASN A 44 -11.96 0.55 -7.06
N LYS A 45 -11.27 -0.55 -6.70
CA LYS A 45 -11.86 -1.71 -6.01
C LYS A 45 -11.22 -2.03 -4.66
N ARG A 46 -9.90 -1.81 -4.54
CA ARG A 46 -9.12 -2.17 -3.35
C ARG A 46 -7.84 -1.35 -3.25
N LEU A 47 -7.21 -1.42 -2.09
CA LEU A 47 -5.82 -1.05 -1.90
C LEU A 47 -5.01 -2.33 -1.84
N PHE A 48 -3.86 -2.41 -2.51
CA PHE A 48 -2.97 -3.57 -2.35
C PHE A 48 -1.51 -3.18 -2.39
N PHE A 49 -0.68 -4.00 -1.77
CA PHE A 49 0.77 -3.91 -1.80
C PHE A 49 1.34 -5.04 -2.65
N TYR A 50 2.28 -4.70 -3.53
CA TYR A 50 3.01 -5.67 -4.35
C TYR A 50 4.52 -5.47 -4.21
N GLY A 51 5.20 -6.44 -3.61
CA GLY A 51 6.65 -6.49 -3.44
C GLY A 51 7.34 -7.38 -4.49
N PRO A 52 8.59 -7.07 -4.87
CA PRO A 52 9.34 -7.84 -5.86
C PRO A 52 9.61 -9.25 -5.33
N ASP A 53 9.61 -10.18 -6.27
CA ASP A 53 9.96 -11.56 -6.01
C ASP A 53 11.49 -11.73 -5.92
N LEU A 54 12.05 -11.58 -4.72
CA LEU A 54 13.49 -11.81 -4.48
C LEU A 54 13.82 -13.29 -4.19
N SER A 55 12.82 -14.15 -3.96
CA SER A 55 13.02 -15.53 -3.49
C SER A 55 11.96 -16.54 -3.96
N ARG A 56 11.35 -16.33 -5.13
CA ARG A 56 10.25 -17.09 -5.76
C ARG A 56 8.85 -16.95 -5.16
N ASN A 57 8.65 -16.00 -4.25
CA ASN A 57 7.34 -15.65 -3.68
C ASN A 57 7.19 -14.12 -3.63
N PRO A 58 6.50 -13.50 -4.61
CA PRO A 58 6.16 -12.09 -4.51
C PRO A 58 5.28 -11.83 -3.28
N ILE A 59 5.50 -10.69 -2.63
CA ILE A 59 4.66 -10.29 -1.51
C ILE A 59 3.43 -9.59 -2.10
N PHE A 60 2.27 -10.21 -1.93
CA PHE A 60 0.99 -9.62 -2.29
C PHE A 60 0.13 -9.53 -1.03
N GLU A 61 -0.22 -8.30 -0.64
CA GLU A 61 -1.21 -8.06 0.42
C GLU A 61 -2.35 -7.21 -0.13
N GLU A 62 -3.57 -7.71 0.01
CA GLU A 62 -4.78 -7.02 -0.40
C GLU A 62 -5.54 -6.46 0.80
N TYR A 63 -6.07 -5.26 0.63
CA TYR A 63 -6.88 -4.56 1.60
C TYR A 63 -8.19 -4.07 0.96
N SER A 64 -9.28 -4.79 1.26
CA SER A 64 -10.63 -4.33 0.93
C SER A 64 -10.97 -3.05 1.70
N PHE A 65 -11.55 -2.06 1.02
CA PHE A 65 -11.89 -0.77 1.63
C PHE A 65 -12.83 -0.90 2.83
N ALA A 66 -13.75 -1.87 2.81
CA ALA A 66 -14.72 -2.08 3.89
C ALA A 66 -14.06 -2.46 5.24
N LYS A 67 -12.82 -2.96 5.20
CA LYS A 67 -12.08 -3.44 6.37
C LYS A 67 -10.98 -2.48 6.81
N ILE A 68 -10.75 -1.41 6.05
CA ILE A 68 -9.76 -0.39 6.39
C ILE A 68 -10.38 0.60 7.36
N SER A 69 -9.76 0.75 8.53
CA SER A 69 -10.14 1.78 9.52
C SER A 69 -8.91 2.53 10.02
N ASN A 70 -9.15 3.62 10.75
CA ASN A 70 -8.10 4.43 11.37
C ASN A 70 -6.97 4.90 10.42
N LEU A 71 -7.28 5.03 9.13
CA LEU A 71 -6.34 5.46 8.09
C LEU A 71 -5.88 6.90 8.33
N LYS A 72 -4.56 7.06 8.46
CA LYS A 72 -3.93 8.36 8.66
C LYS A 72 -2.52 8.41 8.11
N GLU A 73 -2.09 9.62 7.81
CA GLU A 73 -0.68 9.95 7.73
C GLU A 73 -0.11 10.07 9.14
N GLN A 74 1.00 9.40 9.40
CA GLN A 74 1.79 9.56 10.61
C GLN A 74 3.09 10.31 10.28
N LYS A 75 3.17 11.56 10.74
CA LYS A 75 4.37 12.39 10.59
C LYS A 75 5.51 11.86 11.47
N ARG A 76 6.71 11.80 10.92
CA ARG A 76 7.95 11.43 11.64
C ARG A 76 9.06 12.40 11.25
N LEU A 77 10.14 12.43 12.03
CA LEU A 77 11.30 13.30 11.78
C LEU A 77 11.94 13.13 10.40
N PHE A 78 11.98 11.90 9.86
CA PHE A 78 12.72 11.60 8.62
C PHE A 78 11.84 11.22 7.43
N SER A 79 10.73 10.51 7.64
CA SER A 79 9.80 10.15 6.56
C SER A 79 8.39 9.88 7.08
N ASN A 80 7.40 10.50 6.45
CA ASN A 80 6.00 10.28 6.79
C ASN A 80 5.59 8.85 6.39
N GLN A 81 4.64 8.31 7.15
CA GLN A 81 4.16 6.94 7.00
C GLN A 81 2.65 6.96 6.76
N ILE A 82 2.14 6.00 5.99
CA ILE A 82 0.70 5.74 5.95
C ILE A 82 0.43 4.59 6.92
N VAL A 83 -0.51 4.79 7.83
CA VAL A 83 -0.86 3.81 8.85
C VAL A 83 -2.36 3.61 8.84
N PHE A 84 -2.80 2.37 8.85
CA PHE A 84 -4.20 2.00 8.92
C PHE A 84 -4.37 0.67 9.66
N MET A 85 -5.55 0.47 10.23
CA MET A 85 -5.97 -0.83 10.73
C MET A 85 -6.66 -1.56 9.59
N TYR A 86 -6.34 -2.85 9.42
CA TYR A 86 -7.06 -3.73 8.52
C TYR A 86 -7.55 -4.94 9.32
N ASP A 87 -8.87 -5.10 9.42
CA ASP A 87 -9.51 -5.95 10.43
C ASP A 87 -8.97 -5.62 11.84
N ASP A 88 -8.03 -6.40 12.38
CA ASP A 88 -7.43 -6.21 13.70
C ASP A 88 -5.89 -6.01 13.66
N GLU A 89 -5.32 -5.82 12.47
CA GLU A 89 -3.87 -5.66 12.29
C GLU A 89 -3.48 -4.26 11.83
N TRP A 90 -2.53 -3.64 12.52
CA TRP A 90 -1.92 -2.38 12.09
C TRP A 90 -0.99 -2.59 10.91
N LYS A 91 -1.34 -2.01 9.77
CA LYS A 91 -0.49 -1.92 8.58
C LYS A 91 0.25 -0.59 8.56
N ARG A 92 1.54 -0.65 8.21
CA ARG A 92 2.41 0.54 8.15
C ARG A 92 3.18 0.55 6.84
N ILE A 93 2.98 1.60 6.06
CA ILE A 93 3.68 1.88 4.82
C ILE A 93 4.71 2.99 5.10
N LYS A 94 5.98 2.71 4.82
CA LYS A 94 7.13 3.59 5.07
C LYS A 94 7.89 3.88 3.76
N HIS A 95 8.88 4.78 3.82
CA HIS A 95 9.78 5.09 2.69
C HIS A 95 9.04 5.39 1.38
N ILE A 96 7.92 6.11 1.47
CA ILE A 96 7.04 6.37 0.33
C ILE A 96 7.73 7.39 -0.58
N GLN A 97 7.95 7.02 -1.84
CA GLN A 97 8.58 7.87 -2.85
C GLN A 97 7.54 8.80 -3.48
N THR A 98 7.02 9.72 -2.68
CA THR A 98 6.14 10.81 -3.10
C THR A 98 6.37 12.03 -2.22
N ASN A 99 6.20 13.22 -2.79
CA ASN A 99 6.27 14.48 -2.04
C ASN A 99 4.94 14.84 -1.37
N ASP A 100 3.85 14.12 -1.68
CA ASP A 100 2.50 14.41 -1.20
C ASP A 100 1.83 13.19 -0.55
N VAL A 101 2.36 12.76 0.60
CA VAL A 101 1.78 11.63 1.37
C VAL A 101 0.37 11.95 1.85
N SER A 102 0.10 13.21 2.20
CA SER A 102 -1.23 13.67 2.60
C SER A 102 -2.26 13.45 1.49
N GLY A 103 -1.93 13.83 0.24
CA GLY A 103 -2.78 13.63 -0.93
C GLY A 103 -3.08 12.15 -1.18
N VAL A 104 -2.09 11.28 -1.01
CA VAL A 104 -2.30 9.81 -1.11
C VAL A 104 -3.32 9.34 -0.08
N VAL A 105 -3.16 9.74 1.19
CA VAL A 105 -4.12 9.37 2.25
C VAL A 105 -5.53 9.87 1.92
N GLN A 106 -5.66 11.08 1.40
CA GLN A 106 -6.96 11.62 1.00
C GLN A 106 -7.58 10.85 -0.18
N GLN A 107 -6.78 10.42 -1.16
CA GLN A 107 -7.26 9.58 -2.26
C GLN A 107 -7.79 8.23 -1.78
N ILE A 108 -7.08 7.58 -0.84
CA ILE A 108 -7.54 6.32 -0.25
C ILE A 108 -8.83 6.55 0.56
N LYS A 109 -8.88 7.61 1.38
CA LYS A 109 -10.08 7.96 2.17
C LYS A 109 -11.33 8.13 1.34
N LYS A 110 -11.22 8.68 0.12
CA LYS A 110 -12.36 8.83 -0.81
C LYS A 110 -12.95 7.50 -1.28
N GLN A 111 -12.21 6.40 -1.18
CA GLN A 111 -12.67 5.05 -1.55
C GLN A 111 -13.25 4.27 -0.37
N LEU A 112 -13.05 4.74 0.87
CA LEU A 112 -13.59 4.07 2.06
C LEU A 112 -15.11 4.27 2.15
N PRO A 113 -15.85 3.28 2.69
CA PRO A 113 -17.27 3.47 2.98
C PRO A 113 -17.47 4.64 3.95
N LYS A 114 -18.59 5.35 3.80
CA LYS A 114 -18.98 6.48 4.65
C LYS A 114 -19.53 6.01 5.99
#